data_AF-A0A7M2QWK3-F1
#
_entry.id   AF-A0A7M2QWK3-F1
#
_cell.length_a   1.000
_cell.length_b   1.000
_cell.length_c   1.000
_cell.angle_alpha   90.00
_cell.angle_beta   90.00
_cell.angle_gamma   90.00
#
_symmetry.space_group_name_H-M   'P 1'
#
loop_
_entity.id
_entity.type
_entity.pdbx_description
1 polymer ?
#
loop_
_entity_poly.entity_id
_entity_poly.type
_entity_poly.pdbx_seq_one_letter_code
_entity_poly.pdbx_strand_id
1 'polypeptide(L)'
;MTYRTLGNLGRFIAVVLFSIISISALSIWIKIVFCIVLLLISFKIDNILDKKQEQRLHNDYTFLNGLKTGELVRIQMKNGNQIGPAIFLMNHYKLGSLTVTLAPYYNDPDRFHELGKTKEVKLRKIDSIEFIDWEIAE
;
A
#
# COMPACT_ATOMS: atom_id res chain seq x y z
N MET A 1 -5.60 -0.41 -8.25
CA MET A 1 -6.81 0.45 -8.23
C MET A 1 -7.95 -0.43 -7.74
N THR A 2 -8.32 -0.33 -6.47
CA THR A 2 -9.20 -1.30 -5.79
C THR A 2 -10.67 -1.03 -6.12
N TYR A 3 -11.50 -2.08 -6.25
CA TYR A 3 -12.93 -2.00 -6.57
C TYR A 3 -13.76 -0.98 -5.76
N ARG A 4 -13.26 -0.58 -4.58
CA ARG A 4 -13.87 0.44 -3.71
C ARG A 4 -13.80 1.87 -4.29
N THR A 5 -12.70 2.24 -4.95
CA THR A 5 -12.59 3.55 -5.62
C THR A 5 -13.47 3.59 -6.86
N LEU A 6 -13.58 2.48 -7.62
CA LEU A 6 -14.48 2.39 -8.77
C LEU A 6 -15.96 2.50 -8.35
N GLY A 7 -16.35 1.91 -7.22
CA GLY A 7 -17.71 2.02 -6.68
C GLY A 7 -18.07 3.43 -6.23
N ASN A 8 -17.14 4.15 -5.59
CA ASN A 8 -17.36 5.54 -5.18
C ASN A 8 -17.37 6.50 -6.38
N LEU A 9 -16.47 6.30 -7.35
CA LEU A 9 -16.43 7.07 -8.59
C LEU A 9 -17.72 6.85 -9.40
N GLY A 10 -18.20 5.60 -9.49
CA GLY A 10 -19.46 5.28 -10.18
C GLY A 10 -20.69 5.92 -9.53
N ARG A 11 -20.78 5.93 -8.19
CA ARG A 11 -21.84 6.64 -7.46
C ARG A 11 -21.76 8.16 -7.68
N PHE A 12 -20.56 8.71 -7.72
CA PHE A 12 -20.34 10.12 -7.97
C PHE A 12 -20.76 10.51 -9.40
N ILE A 13 -20.36 9.73 -10.40
CA ILE A 13 -20.77 9.90 -11.80
C ILE A 13 -22.29 9.79 -11.94
N ALA A 14 -22.93 8.84 -11.25
CA ALA A 14 -24.39 8.69 -11.28
C ALA A 14 -25.13 9.90 -10.68
N VAL A 15 -24.66 10.44 -9.54
CA VAL A 15 -25.23 11.66 -8.94
C VAL A 15 -25.04 12.86 -9.86
N VAL A 16 -23.86 13.00 -10.46
CA VAL A 16 -23.55 14.09 -11.41
C VAL A 16 -24.43 14.00 -12.65
N LEU A 17 -24.57 12.82 -13.28
CA LEU A 17 -25.47 12.62 -14.42
C LEU A 17 -26.93 12.94 -14.04
N PHE A 18 -27.39 12.50 -12.87
CA PHE A 18 -28.75 12.77 -12.39
C PHE A 18 -29.01 14.28 -12.18
N SER A 19 -28.02 15.00 -11.65
CA SER A 19 -28.10 16.46 -11.49
C SER A 19 -28.03 17.23 -12.82
N ILE A 20 -27.29 16.73 -13.82
CA ILE A 20 -27.21 17.32 -15.17
C ILE A 20 -28.50 17.14 -15.96
N ILE A 21 -29.18 15.99 -15.80
CA ILE A 21 -30.48 15.70 -16.40
C ILE A 21 -31.58 16.57 -15.78
N SER A 22 -31.53 16.80 -14.46
CA SER A 22 -32.54 17.59 -13.74
C SER A 22 -32.53 19.08 -14.09
N ILE A 23 -31.41 19.61 -14.59
CA ILE A 23 -31.29 21.04 -14.93
C ILE A 23 -31.39 21.23 -16.45
N SER A 24 -32.62 21.28 -16.95
CA SER A 24 -32.94 21.44 -18.38
C SER A 24 -32.60 22.83 -18.95
N ALA A 25 -32.42 23.84 -18.10
CA ALA A 25 -32.25 25.24 -18.50
C ALA A 25 -30.79 25.69 -18.72
N LEU A 26 -29.79 24.85 -18.45
CA LEU A 26 -28.38 25.23 -18.54
C LEU A 26 -27.76 24.85 -19.88
N SER A 27 -27.02 25.80 -20.48
CA SER A 27 -26.23 25.60 -21.69
C SER A 27 -25.29 24.39 -21.55
N ILE A 28 -25.22 23.58 -22.61
CA ILE A 28 -24.41 22.35 -22.66
C ILE A 28 -22.94 22.63 -22.33
N TRP A 29 -22.44 23.81 -22.70
CA TRP A 29 -21.07 24.25 -22.44
C TRP A 29 -20.78 24.42 -20.95
N ILE A 30 -21.72 24.96 -20.19
CA ILE A 30 -21.57 25.14 -18.73
C ILE A 30 -21.58 23.79 -18.02
N LYS A 31 -22.42 22.84 -18.50
CA LYS A 31 -22.45 21.46 -17.99
C LYS A 31 -21.11 20.74 -18.19
N ILE A 32 -20.47 20.91 -19.34
CA ILE A 32 -19.15 20.34 -19.63
C ILE A 32 -18.08 20.92 -18.71
N VAL A 33 -18.05 22.26 -18.55
CA VAL A 33 -17.09 22.92 -17.64
C VAL A 33 -17.28 22.44 -16.20
N PHE A 34 -18.54 22.29 -15.75
CA PHE A 34 -18.85 21.78 -14.42
C PHE A 34 -18.37 20.33 -14.23
N CYS A 35 -18.55 19.45 -15.21
CA CYS A 35 -18.01 18.09 -15.19
C CYS A 35 -16.48 18.07 -15.07
N ILE A 36 -15.78 18.91 -15.83
CA ILE A 36 -14.30 19.00 -15.77
C ILE A 36 -13.85 19.45 -14.38
N VAL A 37 -14.49 20.47 -13.81
CA VAL A 37 -14.20 20.97 -12.46
C VAL A 37 -14.43 19.87 -11.42
N LEU A 38 -15.53 19.13 -11.51
CA LEU A 38 -15.82 18.02 -10.60
C LEU A 38 -14.80 16.89 -10.72
N LEU A 39 -14.35 16.55 -11.93
CA LEU A 39 -13.30 15.55 -12.13
C LEU A 39 -11.99 15.98 -11.48
N LEU A 40 -11.61 17.26 -11.61
CA LEU A 40 -10.41 17.81 -10.97
C LEU A 40 -10.52 17.77 -9.43
N ILE A 41 -11.71 18.08 -8.89
CA ILE A 41 -11.97 18.01 -7.45
C ILE A 41 -11.87 16.56 -6.96
N SER A 42 -12.49 15.60 -7.66
CA SER A 42 -12.40 14.17 -7.33
C SER A 42 -10.94 13.69 -7.32
N PHE A 43 -10.16 14.07 -8.34
CA PHE A 43 -8.73 13.73 -8.39
C PHE A 43 -7.94 14.30 -7.21
N LYS A 44 -8.23 15.54 -6.82
CA LYS A 44 -7.59 16.19 -5.67
C LYS A 44 -7.99 15.53 -4.35
N ILE A 45 -9.25 15.14 -4.19
CA ILE A 45 -9.77 14.43 -3.01
C ILE A 45 -9.11 13.06 -2.89
N ASP A 46 -9.01 12.30 -3.98
CA ASP A 46 -8.35 10.99 -4.00
C ASP A 46 -6.88 11.10 -3.58
N ASN A 47 -6.15 12.09 -4.10
CA ASN A 47 -4.75 12.31 -3.73
C ASN A 47 -4.58 12.69 -2.25
N ILE A 48 -5.50 13.49 -1.68
CA ILE A 48 -5.47 13.84 -0.25
C ILE A 48 -5.83 12.64 0.62
N LEU A 49 -6.80 11.83 0.21
CA LEU A 49 -7.21 10.62 0.92
C LEU A 49 -6.06 9.59 0.95
N ASP A 50 -5.38 9.41 -0.18
CA ASP A 50 -4.21 8.53 -0.29
C ASP A 50 -3.12 8.94 0.71
N LYS A 51 -2.75 10.22 0.74
CA LYS A 51 -1.74 10.74 1.69
C LYS A 51 -2.15 10.55 3.15
N LYS A 52 -3.41 10.82 3.49
CA LYS A 52 -3.92 10.63 4.85
C LYS A 52 -3.93 9.15 5.27
N GLN A 53 -4.22 8.25 4.34
CA GLN A 53 -4.23 6.81 4.62
C GLN A 53 -2.81 6.30 4.87
N GLU A 54 -1.84 6.73 4.07
CA GLU A 54 -0.43 6.40 4.27
C GLU A 54 0.07 6.89 5.64
N GLN A 55 -0.27 8.14 6.01
CA GLN A 55 0.09 8.72 7.30
C GLN A 55 -0.55 7.99 8.49
N ARG A 56 -1.82 7.54 8.36
CA ARG A 56 -2.47 6.72 9.41
C ARG A 56 -1.78 5.37 9.58
N LEU A 57 -1.47 4.68 8.48
CA LEU A 57 -0.77 3.40 8.53
C LEU A 57 0.62 3.52 9.14
N HIS A 58 1.33 4.62 8.86
CA HIS A 58 2.62 4.90 9.48
C HIS A 58 2.53 5.09 11.00
N ASN A 59 1.46 5.75 11.47
CA ASN A 59 1.18 5.91 12.90
C ASN A 59 0.74 4.59 13.57
N ASP A 60 -0.06 3.78 12.87
CA ASP A 60 -0.58 2.51 13.41
C ASP A 60 0.50 1.41 13.45
N TYR A 61 1.48 1.46 12.55
CA TYR A 61 2.54 0.47 12.40
C TYR A 61 3.92 1.10 12.57
N THR A 62 4.21 1.56 13.79
CA THR A 62 5.49 2.20 14.14
C THR A 62 6.72 1.32 13.89
N PHE A 63 6.56 0.00 13.87
CA PHE A 63 7.64 -0.94 13.51
C PHE A 63 8.09 -0.85 12.04
N LEU A 64 7.35 -0.15 11.19
CA LEU A 64 7.79 0.17 9.82
C LEU A 64 8.71 1.39 9.79
N ASN A 65 8.85 2.13 10.89
CA ASN A 65 9.69 3.31 10.94
C ASN A 65 11.16 2.91 10.85
N GLY A 66 11.86 3.49 9.89
CA GLY A 66 13.28 3.21 9.66
C GLY A 66 13.54 2.01 8.74
N LEU A 67 12.51 1.24 8.37
CA LEU A 67 12.63 0.08 7.48
C LEU A 67 12.94 0.53 6.05
N LYS A 68 14.11 0.15 5.52
CA LYS A 68 14.58 0.47 4.16
C LYS A 68 14.71 -0.78 3.31
N THR A 69 14.40 -0.63 2.03
CA THR A 69 14.60 -1.68 1.03
C THR A 69 16.03 -2.19 1.07
N GLY A 70 16.19 -3.51 1.13
CA GLY A 70 17.49 -4.19 1.21
C GLY A 70 17.91 -4.58 2.64
N GLU A 71 17.21 -4.12 3.67
CA GLU A 71 17.54 -4.50 5.06
C GLU A 71 17.14 -5.95 5.36
N LEU A 72 18.02 -6.64 6.10
CA LEU A 72 17.78 -7.99 6.58
C LEU A 72 16.93 -7.93 7.84
N VAL A 73 15.81 -8.64 7.82
CA VAL A 73 14.82 -8.58 8.90
C VAL A 73 14.30 -9.96 9.27
N ARG A 74 13.83 -10.06 10.51
CA ARG A 74 13.01 -11.15 11.02
C ARG A 74 11.65 -10.59 11.40
N ILE A 75 10.60 -11.20 10.88
CA ILE A 75 9.22 -10.77 11.13
C ILE A 75 8.59 -11.75 12.12
N GLN A 76 8.22 -11.25 13.29
CA GLN A 76 7.42 -11.99 14.27
C GLN A 76 5.95 -11.79 13.94
N MET A 77 5.22 -12.89 13.79
CA MET A 77 3.79 -12.88 13.54
C MET A 77 3.03 -12.98 14.86
N LYS A 78 1.85 -12.36 14.92
CA LYS A 78 0.98 -12.40 16.12
C LYS A 78 0.51 -13.79 16.52
N ASN A 79 0.58 -14.76 15.60
CA ASN A 79 0.25 -16.16 15.88
C ASN A 79 1.45 -16.95 16.43
N GLY A 80 2.56 -16.30 16.76
CA GLY A 80 3.79 -16.93 17.24
C GLY A 80 4.76 -17.38 16.14
N ASN A 81 4.32 -17.45 14.88
CA ASN A 81 5.21 -17.87 13.79
C ASN A 81 6.23 -16.79 13.44
N GLN A 82 7.38 -17.21 12.91
CA GLN A 82 8.41 -16.29 12.42
C GLN A 82 8.61 -16.42 10.91
N ILE A 83 8.90 -15.31 10.26
CA ILE A 83 9.32 -15.25 8.86
C ILE A 83 10.69 -14.57 8.83
N GLY A 84 11.73 -15.33 8.52
CA GLY A 84 13.08 -14.79 8.36
C GLY A 84 14.17 -15.85 8.58
N PRO A 85 15.45 -15.49 8.32
CA PRO A 85 15.91 -14.18 7.85
C PRO A 85 15.39 -13.84 6.44
N ALA A 86 14.96 -12.60 6.23
CA ALA A 86 14.36 -12.14 4.98
C ALA A 86 14.81 -10.70 4.65
N ILE A 87 15.02 -10.41 3.38
CA ILE A 87 15.34 -9.08 2.89
C ILE A 87 14.02 -8.32 2.69
N PHE A 88 13.90 -7.16 3.30
CA PHE A 88 12.77 -6.27 3.09
C PHE A 88 12.84 -5.64 1.69
N LEU A 89 11.75 -5.72 0.92
CA LEU A 89 11.68 -5.12 -0.41
C LEU A 89 10.89 -3.82 -0.40
N MET A 90 9.62 -3.87 0.00
CA MET A 90 8.78 -2.68 -0.01
C MET A 90 7.51 -2.83 0.85
N ASN A 91 6.98 -1.68 1.27
CA ASN A 91 5.67 -1.58 1.91
C ASN A 91 4.59 -1.25 0.87
N HIS A 92 3.49 -2.01 0.88
CA HIS A 92 2.30 -1.75 0.09
C HIS A 92 1.19 -1.17 0.98
N TYR A 93 1.32 0.10 1.37
CA TYR A 93 0.36 0.77 2.25
C TYR A 93 -1.09 0.66 1.76
N LYS A 94 -1.32 0.78 0.45
CA LYS A 94 -2.66 0.65 -0.17
C LYS A 94 -3.28 -0.74 0.01
N LEU A 95 -2.45 -1.77 0.13
CA LEU A 95 -2.88 -3.17 0.30
C LEU A 95 -2.81 -3.61 1.78
N GLY A 96 -2.20 -2.81 2.66
CA GLY A 96 -2.00 -3.16 4.06
C GLY A 96 -1.07 -4.36 4.23
N SER A 97 -0.07 -4.45 3.35
CA SER A 97 0.91 -5.54 3.31
C SER A 97 2.32 -5.00 3.08
N LEU A 98 3.31 -5.85 3.33
CA LEU A 98 4.69 -5.64 2.96
C LEU A 98 5.20 -6.85 2.17
N THR A 99 6.24 -6.63 1.39
CA THR A 99 6.86 -7.67 0.56
C THR A 99 8.28 -7.91 1.06
N VAL A 100 8.59 -9.17 1.35
CA VAL A 100 9.93 -9.62 1.72
C VAL A 100 10.37 -10.77 0.86
N THR A 101 11.68 -10.93 0.71
CA THR A 101 12.28 -12.09 0.06
C THR A 101 13.07 -12.87 1.10
N LEU A 102 12.82 -14.17 1.24
CA LEU A 102 13.59 -14.99 2.16
C LEU A 102 15.07 -14.97 1.74
N ALA A 103 15.95 -14.64 2.67
CA ALA A 103 17.38 -14.71 2.43
C ALA A 103 17.79 -16.19 2.33
N PRO A 104 18.73 -16.55 1.43
CA PRO A 104 19.31 -17.88 1.43
C PRO A 104 19.98 -18.17 2.78
N TYR A 105 20.00 -19.44 3.20
CA TYR A 105 20.69 -19.84 4.42
C TYR A 105 22.19 -19.56 4.27
N TYR A 106 22.78 -18.85 5.23
CA TYR A 106 24.18 -18.40 5.22
C TYR A 106 25.22 -19.54 5.09
N ASN A 107 24.82 -20.78 5.37
CA ASN A 107 25.73 -21.93 5.39
C ASN A 107 26.11 -22.48 4.00
N ASP A 108 25.64 -21.87 2.90
CA ASP A 108 25.99 -22.30 1.55
C ASP A 108 26.41 -21.09 0.66
N PRO A 109 27.72 -20.75 0.62
CA PRO A 109 28.22 -19.58 -0.12
C PRO A 109 27.93 -19.65 -1.63
N ASP A 110 27.68 -20.83 -2.18
CA ASP A 110 27.33 -21.02 -3.59
C ASP A 110 25.85 -20.68 -3.89
N ARG A 111 25.00 -20.58 -2.86
CA ARG A 111 23.56 -20.24 -2.98
C ARG A 111 23.25 -18.80 -2.64
N PHE A 112 24.25 -17.98 -2.33
CA PHE A 112 24.07 -16.56 -2.02
C PHE A 112 23.43 -15.77 -3.19
N HIS A 113 23.53 -16.30 -4.42
CA HIS A 113 22.93 -15.73 -5.62
C HIS A 113 21.45 -16.09 -5.82
N GLU A 114 20.90 -17.03 -5.04
CA GLU A 114 19.49 -17.41 -5.10
C GLU A 114 18.69 -16.63 -4.05
N LEU A 115 18.23 -15.43 -4.42
CA LEU A 115 17.15 -14.78 -3.70
C LEU A 115 15.98 -15.77 -3.59
N GLY A 116 15.57 -16.07 -2.36
CA GLY A 116 14.55 -17.07 -2.07
C GLY A 116 13.15 -16.64 -2.53
N LYS A 117 12.13 -17.40 -2.10
CA LYS A 117 10.74 -17.07 -2.45
C LYS A 117 10.32 -15.73 -1.85
N THR A 118 9.88 -14.81 -2.72
CA THR A 118 9.21 -13.57 -2.32
C THR A 118 7.86 -13.89 -1.68
N LYS A 119 7.57 -13.27 -0.54
CA LYS A 119 6.33 -13.40 0.21
C LYS A 119 5.72 -12.03 0.50
N GLU A 120 4.42 -11.93 0.25
CA GLU A 120 3.61 -10.82 0.72
C GLU A 120 3.05 -11.13 2.12
N VAL A 121 3.33 -10.26 3.09
CA VAL A 121 2.92 -10.40 4.48
C VAL A 121 1.96 -9.28 4.85
N LYS A 122 0.78 -9.63 5.38
CA LYS A 122 -0.23 -8.63 5.78
C LYS A 122 0.20 -7.95 7.08
N LEU A 123 0.28 -6.61 7.09
CA LEU A 123 0.72 -5.81 8.24
C LEU A 123 -0.06 -6.12 9.52
N ARG A 124 -1.38 -6.30 9.40
CA ARG A 124 -2.26 -6.65 10.54
C ARG A 124 -1.90 -7.94 11.28
N LYS A 125 -1.15 -8.85 10.63
CA LYS A 125 -0.72 -10.13 11.19
C LYS A 125 0.69 -10.07 11.80
N ILE A 126 1.42 -8.99 11.56
CA ILE A 126 2.76 -8.78 12.08
C ILE A 126 2.63 -8.23 13.50
N ASP A 127 3.44 -8.77 14.39
CA ASP A 127 3.58 -8.29 15.76
C ASP A 127 4.76 -7.32 15.85
N SER A 128 5.94 -7.75 15.41
CA SER A 128 7.15 -6.93 15.36
C SER A 128 8.04 -7.28 14.17
N ILE A 129 8.94 -6.36 13.83
CA ILE A 129 10.01 -6.57 12.86
C ILE A 129 11.33 -6.27 13.58
N GLU A 130 12.25 -7.22 13.52
CA GLU A 130 13.59 -7.11 14.08
C GLU A 130 14.60 -6.96 12.95
N PHE A 131 15.51 -6.00 13.08
CA PHE A 131 16.63 -5.83 12.17
C PHE A 131 17.72 -6.83 12.54
N ILE A 132 18.19 -7.59 11.56
CA ILE A 132 19.31 -8.51 11.73
C ILE A 132 20.52 -7.84 11.09
N ASP A 133 21.59 -7.71 11.86
CA ASP A 133 22.87 -7.27 11.30
C ASP A 133 23.47 -8.39 10.45
N TRP A 134 24.00 -8.03 9.28
CA TRP A 134 24.55 -9.02 8.33
C TRP A 134 25.72 -9.82 8.93
N GLU A 135 26.39 -9.27 9.95
CA GLU A 135 27.52 -9.88 10.65
C GLU A 135 27.11 -10.89 11.73
N ILE A 136 25.84 -10.89 12.19
CA ILE A 136 25.35 -11.72 13.31
C ILE A 136 24.45 -12.86 12.80
N ALA A 137 24.39 -13.09 11.50
CA ALA A 137 23.56 -14.13 10.89
C ALA A 137 24.26 -15.51 10.82
N GLU A 138 25.21 -15.77 11.74
CA GLU A 138 25.83 -17.09 11.99
C GLU A 138 24.91 -18.06 12.74
#